data_AF-A0A9Q1HJH9-F1
#
_entry.id   AF-A0A9Q1HJH9-F1
#
_cell.length_a   1.000
_cell.length_b   1.000
_cell.length_c   1.000
_cell.angle_alpha   90.00
_cell.angle_beta   90.00
_cell.angle_gamma   90.00
#
_symmetry.space_group_name_H-M   'P 1'
#
loop_
_entity.id
_entity.type
_entity.pdbx_description
1 polymer ?
#
loop_
_entity_poly.entity_id
_entity_poly.type
_entity_poly.pdbx_seq_one_letter_code
_entity_poly.pdbx_strand_id
1 'polypeptide(L)'
;MASQRPPKDPRDMKNLTGVVVSLWHDKHTCIIFIDKLKGKERDLGIFDTTKFEERLEGVSGIDKPTFLGKRVKLIGMIAKPLTKEKMQELEWDKGDWQIVALQPYGSSRSNVELLPNSYYSKGPGKGKFSPTMLYCQQDIPQATDTDMPPENIGQFIHLLRKLIGTWNNFPLEEIANVIRSNEKYSGVSDFFQSQQDIVVFLKRYPQYFSLKDADKTVFIPYSFSRDVFNSFLRANAARSSQSVQKEVVHKLVESVEACAQHVTNLRGHVGQDTPLVLTFGCEAAETGKEGSLTLLQIGTMNGEVFIFDLLATPKKEDMFIAGRLKEILEDKDIIKVMFDCREPQAALFFQFGIVLRNVFDISGAYATIWDQCNVMAGPYRPISFELLETFGLEAHHKTEEQREMFRKEMNENRLFEKRPLTEEMIEYVVHDAKCWVPKLYESLNSLISPLWRPEFQQKVEMWLEESRSEDLQE
;
A
#
# COMPACT_ATOMS: atom_id res chain seq x y z
N MET A 1 -44.79 36.77 -22.00
CA MET A 1 -44.56 37.00 -20.55
C MET A 1 -44.17 35.66 -19.94
N ALA A 2 -42.88 35.45 -19.70
CA ALA A 2 -42.38 34.19 -19.14
C ALA A 2 -42.71 34.08 -17.65
N SER A 3 -43.03 32.84 -17.26
CA SER A 3 -43.48 32.40 -15.95
C SER A 3 -42.74 33.01 -14.76
N GLN A 4 -43.47 33.62 -13.83
CA GLN A 4 -43.00 33.69 -12.45
C GLN A 4 -43.12 32.29 -11.84
N ARG A 5 -41.99 31.58 -11.77
CA ARG A 5 -41.91 30.38 -10.93
C ARG A 5 -42.10 30.82 -9.48
N PRO A 6 -42.97 30.15 -8.71
CA PRO A 6 -43.07 30.39 -7.28
C PRO A 6 -41.71 30.12 -6.60
N PRO A 7 -41.44 30.79 -5.45
CA PRO A 7 -40.16 30.70 -4.75
C PRO A 7 -39.80 29.24 -4.43
N LYS A 8 -38.52 28.92 -4.61
CA LYS A 8 -37.96 27.57 -4.39
C LYS A 8 -38.28 27.07 -2.99
N ASP A 9 -39.06 26.00 -2.96
CA ASP A 9 -39.45 25.19 -1.83
C ASP A 9 -38.21 24.57 -1.13
N PRO A 10 -38.22 24.30 0.20
CA PRO A 10 -37.09 23.86 1.06
C PRO A 10 -36.17 22.70 0.60
N ARG A 11 -36.39 22.18 -0.60
CA ARG A 11 -35.77 21.03 -1.26
C ARG A 11 -34.70 21.41 -2.30
N ASP A 12 -34.39 22.69 -2.45
CA ASP A 12 -33.34 23.22 -3.34
C ASP A 12 -32.06 23.64 -2.59
N MET A 13 -30.84 23.10 -2.77
CA MET A 13 -30.34 21.89 -3.43
C MET A 13 -28.82 21.83 -3.14
N LYS A 14 -28.41 21.05 -2.13
CA LYS A 14 -27.12 20.31 -2.00
C LYS A 14 -27.37 19.18 -1.00
N ASN A 15 -28.31 18.31 -1.35
CA ASN A 15 -28.61 17.10 -0.59
C ASN A 15 -27.50 16.08 -0.86
N LEU A 16 -26.92 15.51 0.18
CA LEU A 16 -25.90 14.46 0.06
C LEU A 16 -26.57 13.11 0.28
N THR A 17 -26.24 12.13 -0.55
CA THR A 17 -26.83 10.78 -0.48
C THR A 17 -25.83 9.83 0.16
N GLY A 18 -26.22 9.20 1.27
CA GLY A 18 -25.40 8.19 1.94
C GLY A 18 -26.06 6.82 2.02
N VAL A 19 -25.26 5.82 2.35
CA VAL A 19 -25.59 4.39 2.35
C VAL A 19 -25.08 3.75 3.65
N VAL A 20 -25.94 3.03 4.36
CA VAL A 20 -25.54 2.26 5.54
C VAL A 20 -24.63 1.11 5.13
N VAL A 21 -23.41 1.05 5.68
CA VAL A 21 -22.39 0.04 5.34
C VAL A 21 -22.07 -0.92 6.47
N SER A 22 -22.38 -0.57 7.73
CA SER A 22 -22.19 -1.47 8.88
C SER A 22 -23.15 -1.13 10.00
N LEU A 23 -23.59 -2.14 10.76
CA LEU A 23 -24.50 -1.98 11.89
C LEU A 23 -24.10 -2.88 13.06
N TRP A 24 -24.08 -2.31 14.27
CA TRP A 24 -23.60 -2.88 15.52
C TRP A 24 -24.74 -2.78 16.54
N HIS A 25 -25.61 -3.79 16.57
CA HIS A 25 -26.79 -3.86 17.43
C HIS A 25 -26.48 -3.80 18.92
N ASP A 26 -25.39 -4.46 19.32
CA ASP A 26 -24.89 -4.56 20.70
C ASP A 26 -24.32 -3.23 21.24
N LYS A 27 -23.79 -2.39 20.35
CA LYS A 27 -23.18 -1.10 20.69
C LYS A 27 -24.04 0.08 20.30
N HIS A 28 -25.25 -0.20 19.86
CA HIS A 28 -26.17 0.76 19.31
C HIS A 28 -25.49 1.68 18.29
N THR A 29 -24.81 1.14 17.28
CA THR A 29 -23.98 1.96 16.36
C THR A 29 -24.17 1.59 14.88
N CYS A 30 -24.29 2.56 13.98
CA CYS A 30 -24.45 2.40 12.53
C CYS A 30 -23.42 3.25 11.78
N ILE A 31 -22.79 2.70 10.75
CA ILE A 31 -21.80 3.34 9.90
C ILE A 31 -22.41 3.62 8.53
N ILE A 32 -22.24 4.84 8.04
CA ILE A 32 -22.85 5.31 6.80
C ILE A 32 -21.77 5.90 5.91
N PHE A 33 -21.81 5.52 4.64
CA PHE A 33 -20.92 5.98 3.59
C PHE A 33 -21.63 7.06 2.78
N ILE A 34 -21.06 8.26 2.65
CA ILE A 34 -21.74 9.41 2.03
C ILE A 34 -21.07 9.76 0.69
N ASP A 35 -21.86 9.81 -0.38
CA ASP A 35 -21.42 10.29 -1.69
C ASP A 35 -21.68 11.80 -1.86
N LYS A 36 -20.61 12.57 -2.11
CA LYS A 36 -20.73 13.98 -2.52
C LYS A 36 -21.22 14.09 -3.98
N LEU A 37 -22.33 14.81 -4.20
CA LEU A 37 -22.82 15.10 -5.56
C LEU A 37 -21.88 16.10 -6.27
N LYS A 38 -21.41 15.70 -7.45
CA LYS A 38 -20.54 16.45 -8.39
C LYS A 38 -19.06 16.60 -7.98
N GLY A 39 -18.38 15.48 -7.72
CA GLY A 39 -16.91 15.44 -7.73
C GLY A 39 -16.29 14.70 -6.55
N LYS A 40 -16.36 13.37 -6.60
CA LYS A 40 -15.41 12.37 -6.05
C LYS A 40 -14.70 12.65 -4.71
N GLU A 41 -15.43 13.01 -3.66
CA GLU A 41 -14.96 12.74 -2.29
C GLU A 41 -16.00 11.91 -1.55
N ARG A 42 -15.52 10.87 -0.87
CA ARG A 42 -16.27 9.84 -0.16
C ARG A 42 -15.88 9.89 1.31
N ASP A 43 -16.85 9.88 2.22
CA ASP A 43 -16.60 10.01 3.66
C ASP A 43 -17.48 9.08 4.51
N LEU A 44 -17.11 8.88 5.77
CA LEU A 44 -17.72 7.93 6.71
C LEU A 44 -18.35 8.64 7.92
N GLY A 45 -19.63 8.39 8.19
CA GLY A 45 -20.33 8.83 9.41
C GLY A 45 -20.64 7.67 10.34
N ILE A 46 -20.64 7.92 11.66
CA ILE A 46 -21.02 6.95 12.71
C ILE A 46 -22.24 7.49 13.49
N PHE A 47 -23.23 6.65 13.76
CA PHE A 47 -24.51 7.03 14.36
C PHE A 47 -24.95 6.08 15.47
N ASP A 48 -25.66 6.60 16.48
CA ASP A 48 -26.24 5.86 17.62
C ASP A 48 -27.60 5.24 17.23
N THR A 49 -27.68 3.91 17.16
CA THR A 49 -28.84 3.20 16.60
C THR A 49 -30.02 3.11 17.54
N THR A 50 -29.88 3.20 18.87
CA THR A 50 -31.04 3.18 19.78
C THR A 50 -31.95 4.37 19.48
N LYS A 51 -31.34 5.55 19.38
CA LYS A 51 -32.07 6.81 19.09
C LYS A 51 -32.57 6.87 17.67
N PHE A 52 -31.87 6.20 16.75
CA PHE A 52 -32.30 6.11 15.37
C PHE A 52 -33.54 5.19 15.27
N GLU A 53 -33.53 4.03 15.93
CA GLU A 53 -34.62 3.05 15.99
C GLU A 53 -35.88 3.60 16.66
N GLU A 54 -35.74 4.31 17.78
CA GLU A 54 -36.84 5.01 18.47
C GLU A 54 -37.53 6.04 17.54
N ARG A 55 -36.77 6.66 16.62
CA ARG A 55 -37.28 7.70 15.71
C ARG A 55 -37.80 7.16 14.38
N LEU A 56 -37.48 5.91 14.04
CA LEU A 56 -38.09 5.17 12.92
C LEU A 56 -39.49 4.65 13.30
N GLU A 57 -39.86 4.69 14.57
CA GLU A 57 -41.18 4.32 15.04
C GLU A 57 -42.25 5.25 14.44
N GLY A 58 -43.14 4.68 13.60
CA GLY A 58 -44.19 5.42 12.90
C GLY A 58 -43.86 5.85 11.46
N VAL A 59 -42.65 5.59 10.95
CA VAL A 59 -42.32 5.81 9.53
C VAL A 59 -42.83 4.63 8.70
N SER A 60 -43.80 4.88 7.82
CA SER A 60 -44.39 3.84 6.95
C SER A 60 -43.42 3.38 5.87
N GLY A 61 -43.45 2.09 5.51
CA GLY A 61 -42.66 1.56 4.39
C GLY A 61 -41.20 1.19 4.69
N ILE A 62 -40.76 1.33 5.96
CA ILE A 62 -39.45 0.86 6.42
C ILE A 62 -39.67 -0.32 7.38
N ASP A 63 -39.26 -1.51 6.94
CA ASP A 63 -39.32 -2.71 7.78
C ASP A 63 -38.09 -2.76 8.72
N LYS A 64 -38.30 -2.59 10.03
CA LYS A 64 -37.24 -2.45 11.05
C LYS A 64 -36.20 -3.61 11.04
N PRO A 65 -36.58 -4.91 10.91
CA PRO A 65 -35.63 -6.03 10.81
C PRO A 65 -34.84 -6.01 9.49
N THR A 66 -35.43 -5.48 8.43
CA THR A 66 -34.83 -5.42 7.08
C THR A 66 -33.89 -4.22 6.96
N PHE A 67 -34.19 -3.09 7.61
CA PHE A 67 -33.25 -1.98 7.78
C PHE A 67 -31.97 -2.38 8.53
N LEU A 68 -32.10 -3.32 9.47
CA LEU A 68 -31.05 -3.67 10.43
C LEU A 68 -30.43 -5.07 10.22
N GLY A 69 -30.75 -5.74 9.11
CA GLY A 69 -30.39 -7.13 8.85
C GLY A 69 -29.08 -7.31 8.08
N LYS A 70 -28.29 -8.34 8.45
CA LYS A 70 -27.10 -8.79 7.70
C LYS A 70 -27.53 -9.18 6.27
N ARG A 71 -27.10 -8.38 5.27
CA ARG A 71 -27.31 -8.52 3.80
C ARG A 71 -28.52 -7.80 3.18
N VAL A 72 -28.90 -6.62 3.64
CA VAL A 72 -29.88 -5.77 2.91
C VAL A 72 -29.19 -4.70 2.08
N LYS A 73 -29.67 -4.52 0.84
CA LYS A 73 -29.20 -3.46 -0.06
C LYS A 73 -29.71 -2.10 0.43
N LEU A 74 -28.76 -1.24 0.80
CA LEU A 74 -28.62 0.23 0.68
C LEU A 74 -29.87 1.14 0.71
N ILE A 75 -30.17 1.76 1.85
CA ILE A 75 -31.10 2.92 1.91
C ILE A 75 -30.34 4.20 1.53
N GLY A 76 -30.91 5.02 0.66
CA GLY A 76 -30.40 6.36 0.35
C GLY A 76 -30.80 7.35 1.44
N MET A 77 -29.83 7.98 2.09
CA MET A 77 -30.09 8.92 3.20
C MET A 77 -29.75 10.34 2.76
N ILE A 78 -30.68 11.27 2.99
CA ILE A 78 -30.46 12.69 2.66
C ILE A 78 -29.99 13.43 3.90
N ALA A 79 -28.74 13.89 3.88
CA ALA A 79 -28.17 14.75 4.92
C ALA A 79 -28.19 16.22 4.52
N LYS A 80 -28.51 17.11 5.48
CA LYS A 80 -28.42 18.57 5.33
C LYS A 80 -27.44 19.16 6.37
N PRO A 81 -26.59 20.12 5.98
CA PRO A 81 -25.74 20.85 6.91
C PRO A 81 -26.58 21.80 7.77
N LEU A 82 -26.13 21.99 9.02
CA LEU A 82 -26.89 22.72 10.05
C LEU A 82 -27.04 24.23 9.76
N THR A 83 -26.14 24.84 8.97
CA THR A 83 -26.24 26.25 8.53
C THR A 83 -25.63 26.47 7.13
N LYS A 84 -25.90 27.63 6.51
CA LYS A 84 -25.34 28.01 5.20
C LYS A 84 -23.85 28.35 5.27
N GLU A 85 -23.36 28.94 6.37
CA GLU A 85 -21.92 29.21 6.56
C GLU A 85 -21.14 27.91 6.73
N LYS A 86 -21.67 26.95 7.52
CA LYS A 86 -21.05 25.63 7.67
C LYS A 86 -20.91 24.92 6.33
N MET A 87 -21.79 25.17 5.35
CA MET A 87 -21.75 24.52 4.02
C MET A 87 -20.39 24.60 3.29
N GLN A 88 -19.52 25.56 3.65
CA GLN A 88 -18.19 25.76 3.05
C GLN A 88 -17.02 25.24 3.91
N GLU A 89 -17.23 24.97 5.20
CA GLU A 89 -16.18 24.63 6.20
C GLU A 89 -16.26 23.18 6.70
N LEU A 90 -17.02 22.33 6.03
CA LEU A 90 -17.42 21.03 6.56
C LEU A 90 -16.29 20.00 6.59
N GLU A 91 -15.70 19.83 7.77
CA GLU A 91 -14.90 18.67 8.18
C GLU A 91 -15.83 17.59 8.77
N TRP A 92 -15.89 16.43 8.11
CA TRP A 92 -16.90 15.39 8.34
C TRP A 92 -16.73 14.61 9.65
N ASP A 93 -15.50 14.50 10.12
CA ASP A 93 -15.09 13.86 11.36
C ASP A 93 -15.62 14.57 12.63
N LYS A 94 -16.10 15.81 12.49
CA LYS A 94 -16.62 16.63 13.61
C LYS A 94 -18.11 16.44 13.92
N GLY A 95 -18.88 15.79 13.04
CA GLY A 95 -20.29 15.43 13.33
C GLY A 95 -21.32 16.57 13.22
N ASP A 96 -21.14 17.52 12.30
CA ASP A 96 -21.97 18.74 12.19
C ASP A 96 -23.13 18.65 11.17
N TRP A 97 -23.85 17.52 11.12
CA TRP A 97 -24.85 17.23 10.06
C TRP A 97 -26.17 16.66 10.60
N GLN A 98 -27.25 16.87 9.84
CA GLN A 98 -28.58 16.33 10.13
C GLN A 98 -29.09 15.37 9.04
N ILE A 99 -29.54 14.17 9.42
CA ILE A 99 -30.31 13.29 8.53
C ILE A 99 -31.77 13.74 8.49
N VAL A 100 -32.30 13.85 7.28
CA VAL A 100 -33.51 14.61 7.00
C VAL A 100 -34.58 13.77 6.26
N ALA A 101 -34.16 12.73 5.55
CA ALA A 101 -35.05 11.81 4.85
C ALA A 101 -34.38 10.46 4.56
N LEU A 102 -35.19 9.43 4.34
CA LEU A 102 -34.78 8.07 3.99
C LEU A 102 -35.45 7.62 2.69
N GLN A 103 -34.74 6.86 1.86
CA GLN A 103 -35.25 6.28 0.64
C GLN A 103 -34.98 4.76 0.60
N PRO A 104 -36.01 3.92 0.61
CA PRO A 104 -35.86 2.48 0.48
C PRO A 104 -35.12 2.09 -0.82
N TYR A 105 -34.26 1.07 -0.76
CA TYR A 105 -33.52 0.61 -1.94
C TYR A 105 -34.44 0.16 -3.08
N GLY A 106 -34.13 0.56 -4.31
CA GLY A 106 -34.92 0.20 -5.49
C GLY A 106 -36.24 0.96 -5.66
N SER A 107 -36.54 1.92 -4.78
CA SER A 107 -37.74 2.77 -4.86
C SER A 107 -37.51 4.04 -5.69
N SER A 108 -38.54 4.56 -6.35
CA SER A 108 -38.47 5.84 -7.07
C SER A 108 -38.28 7.01 -6.10
N ARG A 109 -37.72 8.14 -6.57
CA ARG A 109 -37.53 9.37 -5.76
C ARG A 109 -38.82 9.94 -5.14
N SER A 110 -39.99 9.47 -5.58
CA SER A 110 -41.29 9.81 -4.99
C SER A 110 -41.55 9.12 -3.65
N ASN A 111 -40.80 8.05 -3.32
CA ASN A 111 -40.99 7.23 -2.12
C ASN A 111 -39.94 7.58 -1.05
N VAL A 112 -39.63 8.88 -0.93
CA VAL A 112 -38.73 9.41 0.09
C VAL A 112 -39.57 9.74 1.32
N GLU A 113 -39.29 9.04 2.41
CA GLU A 113 -39.95 9.25 3.69
C GLU A 113 -39.18 10.32 4.49
N LEU A 114 -39.88 11.41 4.85
CA LEU A 114 -39.31 12.48 5.65
C LEU A 114 -39.28 12.05 7.12
N LEU A 115 -38.12 12.22 7.76
CA LEU A 115 -38.05 11.98 9.20
C LEU A 115 -38.79 13.08 9.95
N PRO A 116 -39.62 12.74 10.95
CA PRO A 116 -40.41 13.72 11.69
C PRO A 116 -39.55 14.71 12.49
N ASN A 117 -38.28 14.36 12.80
CA ASN A 117 -37.35 15.21 13.53
C ASN A 117 -35.89 15.09 13.05
N SER A 118 -35.14 16.17 13.27
CA SER A 118 -33.70 16.35 13.05
C SER A 118 -32.81 15.40 13.86
N TYR A 119 -31.96 14.60 13.20
CA TYR A 119 -31.00 13.68 13.85
C TYR A 119 -29.55 14.12 13.64
N TYR A 120 -28.87 14.46 14.75
CA TYR A 120 -27.51 15.03 14.80
C TYR A 120 -26.44 13.93 14.96
N SER A 121 -25.31 14.05 14.28
CA SER A 121 -24.13 13.21 14.59
C SER A 121 -23.39 13.76 15.81
N LYS A 122 -22.68 12.89 16.54
CA LYS A 122 -21.69 13.28 17.55
C LYS A 122 -20.34 12.77 17.06
N GLY A 123 -19.38 13.67 16.83
CA GLY A 123 -18.00 13.28 16.52
C GLY A 123 -17.41 12.40 17.64
N PRO A 124 -16.47 11.50 17.32
CA PRO A 124 -15.84 10.65 18.31
C PRO A 124 -15.12 11.53 19.34
N GLY A 125 -15.53 11.42 20.61
CA GLY A 125 -14.83 12.09 21.70
C GLY A 125 -13.37 11.65 21.73
N LYS A 126 -12.44 12.62 21.80
CA LYS A 126 -11.02 12.35 22.02
C LYS A 126 -10.84 11.65 23.36
N GLY A 127 -10.71 10.32 23.37
CA GLY A 127 -10.29 9.61 24.59
C GLY A 127 -10.70 8.14 24.67
N LYS A 128 -9.77 7.25 24.27
CA LYS A 128 -9.13 6.25 25.17
C LYS A 128 -8.19 5.28 24.46
N PHE A 129 -8.14 5.28 23.14
CA PHE A 129 -7.03 4.74 22.34
C PHE A 129 -6.84 5.65 21.14
N SER A 130 -5.79 6.47 21.13
CA SER A 130 -5.27 7.06 19.91
C SER A 130 -4.15 6.15 19.46
N PRO A 131 -4.40 5.16 18.57
CA PRO A 131 -3.32 4.32 18.07
C PRO A 131 -2.28 5.22 17.42
N THR A 132 -1.06 5.23 17.96
CA THR A 132 0.07 5.93 17.36
C THR A 132 0.73 5.00 16.35
N MET A 133 1.18 5.52 15.20
CA MET A 133 1.94 4.76 14.18
C MET A 133 3.30 4.19 14.68
N LEU A 134 3.58 4.26 15.98
CA LEU A 134 4.74 3.67 16.67
C LEU A 134 4.82 2.13 16.52
N TYR A 135 3.79 1.46 15.99
CA TYR A 135 3.83 0.04 15.63
C TYR A 135 4.95 -0.30 14.63
N CYS A 136 5.53 0.69 13.94
CA CYS A 136 6.67 0.46 13.05
C CYS A 136 7.98 0.10 13.75
N GLN A 137 8.05 0.29 15.06
CA GLN A 137 9.24 0.03 15.86
C GLN A 137 9.04 -1.16 16.80
N GLN A 138 8.12 -2.08 16.44
CA GLN A 138 7.90 -3.29 17.23
C GLN A 138 9.15 -4.17 17.22
N ASP A 139 9.73 -4.39 18.38
CA ASP A 139 10.83 -5.32 18.55
C ASP A 139 10.34 -6.77 18.50
N ILE A 140 11.28 -7.68 18.23
CA ILE A 140 11.06 -9.12 18.42
C ILE A 140 10.75 -9.36 19.91
N PRO A 141 9.63 -10.03 20.25
CA PRO A 141 9.35 -10.42 21.63
C PRO A 141 10.50 -11.24 22.23
N GLN A 142 10.89 -10.95 23.47
CA GLN A 142 11.89 -11.77 24.18
C GLN A 142 11.32 -13.17 24.46
N ALA A 143 12.17 -14.20 24.34
CA ALA A 143 11.82 -15.63 24.25
C ALA A 143 11.23 -16.28 25.53
N THR A 144 10.49 -15.53 26.33
CA THR A 144 9.76 -16.03 27.51
C THR A 144 8.24 -15.91 27.37
N ASP A 145 7.74 -15.39 26.24
CA ASP A 145 6.38 -14.85 26.10
C ASP A 145 5.61 -15.33 24.85
N THR A 146 6.19 -16.20 24.01
CA THR A 146 5.58 -16.67 22.76
C THR A 146 5.83 -18.15 22.51
N ASP A 147 4.76 -18.94 22.34
CA ASP A 147 4.86 -20.33 21.87
C ASP A 147 5.24 -20.42 20.38
N MET A 148 5.08 -19.33 19.61
CA MET A 148 5.50 -19.21 18.21
C MET A 148 6.87 -18.51 18.08
N PRO A 149 7.77 -19.00 17.21
CA PRO A 149 9.03 -18.32 16.89
C PRO A 149 8.79 -16.88 16.40
N PRO A 150 9.51 -15.88 16.91
CA PRO A 150 9.30 -14.48 16.55
C PRO A 150 9.32 -14.17 15.05
N GLU A 151 10.13 -14.89 14.30
CA GLU A 151 10.26 -14.78 12.85
C GLU A 151 8.96 -15.12 12.10
N ASN A 152 8.09 -15.93 12.68
CA ASN A 152 6.84 -16.36 12.04
C ASN A 152 5.66 -15.43 12.35
N ILE A 153 5.80 -14.55 13.35
CA ILE A 153 4.69 -13.76 13.89
C ILE A 153 4.15 -12.78 12.84
N GLY A 154 5.01 -11.98 12.19
CA GLY A 154 4.58 -10.99 11.19
C GLY A 154 3.87 -11.63 10.00
N GLN A 155 4.43 -12.75 9.49
CA GLN A 155 3.83 -13.54 8.42
C GLN A 155 2.46 -14.10 8.83
N PHE A 156 2.35 -14.65 10.05
CA PHE A 156 1.09 -15.17 10.54
C PHE A 156 0.02 -14.08 10.73
N ILE A 157 0.40 -12.90 11.26
CA ILE A 157 -0.48 -11.74 11.35
C ILE A 157 -1.00 -11.34 9.96
N HIS A 158 -0.12 -11.27 8.96
CA HIS A 158 -0.50 -10.95 7.58
C HIS A 158 -1.49 -11.95 6.99
N LEU A 159 -1.20 -13.25 7.08
CA LEU A 159 -2.08 -14.30 6.58
C LEU A 159 -3.44 -14.28 7.26
N LEU A 160 -3.45 -14.15 8.59
CA LEU A 160 -4.67 -14.13 9.38
C LEU A 160 -5.52 -12.88 9.10
N ARG A 161 -4.88 -11.73 8.88
CA ARG A 161 -5.58 -10.51 8.43
C ARG A 161 -6.19 -10.66 7.05
N LYS A 162 -5.53 -11.32 6.09
CA LYS A 162 -6.14 -11.61 4.78
C LYS A 162 -7.37 -12.53 4.91
N LEU A 163 -7.29 -13.55 5.76
CA LEU A 163 -8.40 -14.46 6.05
C LEU A 163 -9.61 -13.69 6.62
N ILE A 164 -9.41 -12.96 7.71
CA ILE A 164 -10.48 -12.24 8.43
C ILE A 164 -10.97 -11.04 7.63
N GLY A 165 -10.08 -10.33 6.93
CA GLY A 165 -10.43 -9.13 6.14
C GLY A 165 -11.41 -9.42 5.01
N THR A 166 -11.46 -10.66 4.54
CA THR A 166 -12.43 -11.12 3.54
C THR A 166 -13.83 -11.33 4.17
N TRP A 167 -13.91 -11.60 5.47
CA TRP A 167 -15.13 -11.97 6.21
C TRP A 167 -15.15 -11.29 7.58
N ASN A 168 -15.58 -10.03 7.63
CA ASN A 168 -15.71 -9.32 8.92
C ASN A 168 -16.69 -10.07 9.84
N ASN A 169 -16.35 -10.28 11.13
CA ASN A 169 -17.03 -11.19 12.07
C ASN A 169 -16.77 -12.70 11.81
N PHE A 170 -15.49 -13.07 11.67
CA PHE A 170 -15.11 -14.46 11.40
C PHE A 170 -15.17 -15.29 12.69
N PRO A 171 -15.85 -16.46 12.71
CA PRO A 171 -15.93 -17.29 13.89
C PRO A 171 -14.56 -17.83 14.28
N LEU A 172 -14.20 -17.75 15.56
CA LEU A 172 -12.91 -18.22 16.07
C LEU A 172 -12.70 -19.73 15.79
N GLU A 173 -13.76 -20.53 15.92
CA GLU A 173 -13.73 -21.96 15.64
C GLU A 173 -13.33 -22.26 14.19
N GLU A 174 -13.82 -21.46 13.24
CA GLU A 174 -13.43 -21.58 11.84
C GLU A 174 -11.98 -21.15 11.61
N ILE A 175 -11.44 -20.20 12.38
CA ILE A 175 -10.01 -19.84 12.31
C ILE A 175 -9.16 -21.04 12.68
N ALA A 176 -9.50 -21.70 13.77
CA ALA A 176 -8.79 -22.89 14.22
C ALA A 176 -8.83 -24.01 13.16
N ASN A 177 -9.99 -24.21 12.53
CA ASN A 177 -10.14 -25.19 11.45
C ASN A 177 -9.28 -24.81 10.23
N VAL A 178 -9.29 -23.55 9.81
CA VAL A 178 -8.48 -23.08 8.66
C VAL A 178 -6.99 -23.23 8.95
N ILE A 179 -6.51 -22.82 10.12
CA ILE A 179 -5.08 -22.94 10.49
C ILE A 179 -4.62 -24.40 10.43
N ARG A 180 -5.45 -25.35 10.89
CA ARG A 180 -5.09 -26.78 10.91
C ARG A 180 -5.21 -27.47 9.57
N SER A 181 -6.10 -27.01 8.69
CA SER A 181 -6.43 -27.69 7.42
C SER A 181 -5.77 -27.09 6.19
N ASN A 182 -5.20 -25.90 6.30
CA ASN A 182 -4.65 -25.17 5.17
C ASN A 182 -3.11 -25.15 5.22
N GLU A 183 -2.49 -25.70 4.18
CA GLU A 183 -1.04 -25.85 4.02
C GLU A 183 -0.27 -24.54 4.20
N LYS A 184 -0.88 -23.39 3.89
CA LYS A 184 -0.27 -22.05 4.10
C LYS A 184 0.07 -21.76 5.55
N TYR A 185 -0.56 -22.46 6.49
CA TYR A 185 -0.32 -22.32 7.93
C TYR A 185 0.44 -23.51 8.52
N SER A 186 0.90 -24.47 7.73
CA SER A 186 1.60 -25.68 8.21
C SER A 186 2.82 -25.36 9.08
N GLY A 187 3.56 -24.30 8.74
CA GLY A 187 4.71 -23.84 9.53
C GLY A 187 4.37 -23.19 10.88
N VAL A 188 3.08 -22.97 11.17
CA VAL A 188 2.61 -22.32 12.41
C VAL A 188 1.45 -23.04 13.10
N SER A 189 0.86 -24.06 12.48
CA SER A 189 -0.30 -24.78 13.01
C SER A 189 0.00 -25.48 14.34
N ASP A 190 1.23 -25.96 14.52
CA ASP A 190 1.66 -26.70 15.70
C ASP A 190 1.70 -25.82 16.97
N PHE A 191 1.73 -24.49 16.81
CA PHE A 191 1.68 -23.52 17.90
C PHE A 191 0.25 -23.23 18.39
N PHE A 192 -0.77 -23.78 17.73
CA PHE A 192 -2.18 -23.56 18.06
C PHE A 192 -2.89 -24.89 18.36
N GLN A 193 -2.51 -25.52 19.48
CA GLN A 193 -3.05 -26.80 19.92
C GLN A 193 -4.50 -26.68 20.40
N SER A 194 -4.88 -25.52 20.94
CA SER A 194 -6.22 -25.21 21.45
C SER A 194 -6.79 -23.91 20.86
N GLN A 195 -8.12 -23.74 20.94
CA GLN A 195 -8.75 -22.44 20.61
C GLN A 195 -8.25 -21.31 21.53
N GLN A 196 -7.86 -21.65 22.77
CA GLN A 196 -7.36 -20.68 23.74
C GLN A 196 -6.01 -20.09 23.30
N ASP A 197 -5.16 -20.88 22.63
CA ASP A 197 -3.87 -20.42 22.13
C ASP A 197 -4.05 -19.31 21.08
N ILE A 198 -5.05 -19.48 20.21
CA ILE A 198 -5.44 -18.47 19.21
C ILE A 198 -5.96 -17.20 19.91
N VAL A 199 -6.81 -17.35 20.94
CA VAL A 199 -7.30 -16.20 21.73
C VAL A 199 -6.16 -15.42 22.38
N VAL A 200 -5.21 -16.12 22.99
CA VAL A 200 -4.03 -15.51 23.63
C VAL A 200 -3.22 -14.73 22.59
N PHE A 201 -2.96 -15.33 21.43
CA PHE A 201 -2.28 -14.66 20.32
C PHE A 201 -3.02 -13.40 19.87
N LEU A 202 -4.32 -13.50 19.57
CA LEU A 202 -5.11 -12.36 19.09
C LEU A 202 -5.13 -11.20 20.09
N LYS A 203 -5.23 -11.49 21.40
CA LYS A 203 -5.19 -10.49 22.47
C LYS A 203 -3.81 -9.82 22.63
N ARG A 204 -2.73 -10.50 22.24
CA ARG A 204 -1.35 -9.96 22.24
C ARG A 204 -1.17 -8.88 21.18
N TYR A 205 -1.94 -8.97 20.08
CA TYR A 205 -1.85 -8.05 18.94
C TYR A 205 -3.14 -7.24 18.72
N PRO A 206 -3.59 -6.44 19.71
CA PRO A 206 -4.87 -5.74 19.67
C PRO A 206 -4.93 -4.64 18.59
N GLN A 207 -3.78 -4.25 18.02
CA GLN A 207 -3.71 -3.33 16.88
C GLN A 207 -4.11 -3.98 15.54
N TYR A 208 -4.06 -5.31 15.47
CA TYR A 208 -4.40 -6.08 14.27
C TYR A 208 -5.70 -6.87 14.41
N PHE A 209 -6.08 -7.22 15.65
CA PHE A 209 -7.23 -8.06 15.92
C PHE A 209 -8.05 -7.56 17.11
N SER A 210 -9.36 -7.75 17.05
CA SER A 210 -10.29 -7.49 18.15
C SER A 210 -11.23 -8.69 18.30
N LEU A 211 -11.36 -9.17 19.55
CA LEU A 211 -12.27 -10.23 19.93
C LEU A 211 -13.59 -9.65 20.44
N LYS A 212 -14.72 -10.28 20.08
CA LYS A 212 -16.06 -9.97 20.60
C LYS A 212 -16.83 -11.25 20.96
N ASP A 213 -18.06 -11.07 21.44
CA ASP A 213 -19.00 -12.15 21.75
C ASP A 213 -18.44 -13.20 22.72
N ALA A 214 -17.81 -12.73 23.80
CA ALA A 214 -17.07 -13.58 24.75
C ALA A 214 -15.98 -14.41 24.05
N ASP A 215 -15.16 -13.74 23.25
CA ASP A 215 -14.04 -14.31 22.48
C ASP A 215 -14.42 -15.31 21.39
N LYS A 216 -15.66 -15.29 20.89
CA LYS A 216 -16.14 -16.22 19.84
C LYS A 216 -15.93 -15.72 18.42
N THR A 217 -15.76 -14.41 18.24
CA THR A 217 -15.69 -13.78 16.92
C THR A 217 -14.50 -12.84 16.85
N VAL A 218 -13.82 -12.85 15.69
CA VAL A 218 -12.61 -12.05 15.44
C VAL A 218 -12.88 -11.01 14.37
N PHE A 219 -12.34 -9.81 14.60
CA PHE A 219 -12.45 -8.65 13.72
C PHE A 219 -11.08 -7.99 13.52
N ILE A 220 -10.93 -7.30 12.40
CA ILE A 220 -9.83 -6.35 12.22
C ILE A 220 -10.29 -5.00 12.79
N PRO A 221 -9.58 -4.41 13.77
CA PRO A 221 -9.94 -3.12 14.36
C PRO A 221 -9.77 -1.99 13.33
N TYR A 222 -10.38 -0.83 13.63
CA TYR A 222 -10.24 0.36 12.79
C TYR A 222 -8.77 0.67 12.51
N SER A 223 -8.52 0.98 11.26
CA SER A 223 -7.18 1.02 10.68
C SER A 223 -6.92 2.42 10.11
N PHE A 224 -5.66 2.78 9.86
CA PHE A 224 -5.30 4.17 9.53
C PHE A 224 -5.71 4.56 8.11
N SER A 225 -6.02 5.84 7.88
CA SER A 225 -6.21 6.34 6.51
C SER A 225 -4.88 6.46 5.77
N ARG A 226 -4.92 6.45 4.43
CA ARG A 226 -3.74 6.69 3.57
C ARG A 226 -3.08 8.03 3.89
N ASP A 227 -3.84 9.07 4.23
CA ASP A 227 -3.29 10.40 4.54
C ASP A 227 -2.51 10.41 5.85
N VAL A 228 -3.01 9.70 6.87
CA VAL A 228 -2.28 9.54 8.14
C VAL A 228 -1.01 8.73 7.92
N PHE A 229 -1.08 7.68 7.09
CA PHE A 229 0.08 6.88 6.69
C PHE A 229 1.14 7.71 5.97
N ASN A 230 0.75 8.45 4.92
CA ASN A 230 1.67 9.30 4.17
C ASN A 230 2.27 10.41 5.04
N SER A 231 1.49 10.98 5.97
CA SER A 231 1.99 11.96 6.93
C SER A 231 3.03 11.36 7.88
N PHE A 232 2.81 10.11 8.32
CA PHE A 232 3.78 9.35 9.10
C PHE A 232 5.08 9.10 8.32
N LEU A 233 4.99 8.68 7.05
CA LEU A 233 6.18 8.47 6.20
C LEU A 233 6.97 9.78 6.02
N ARG A 234 6.30 10.89 5.70
CA ARG A 234 6.92 12.22 5.58
C ARG A 234 7.65 12.63 6.86
N ALA A 235 7.01 12.44 8.01
CA ALA A 235 7.59 12.80 9.30
C ALA A 235 8.86 12.00 9.63
N ASN A 236 8.92 10.72 9.23
CA ASN A 236 10.14 9.91 9.41
C ASN A 236 11.21 10.23 8.37
N ALA A 237 10.82 10.44 7.10
CA ALA A 237 11.74 10.86 6.04
C ALA A 237 12.44 12.20 6.34
N ALA A 238 11.78 13.10 7.08
CA ALA A 238 12.35 14.36 7.54
C ALA A 238 13.34 14.22 8.71
N ARG A 239 13.28 13.09 9.45
CA ARG A 239 14.19 12.80 10.57
C ARG A 239 15.47 12.11 10.10
N SER A 240 15.39 11.30 9.04
CA SER A 240 16.56 10.78 8.34
C SER A 240 17.42 11.97 7.89
N SER A 241 18.69 12.00 8.31
CA SER A 241 19.58 13.13 8.06
C SER A 241 19.57 13.52 6.57
N GLN A 242 19.53 14.82 6.28
CA GLN A 242 19.77 15.32 4.92
C GLN A 242 21.17 14.90 4.51
N SER A 243 21.29 13.75 3.83
CA SER A 243 22.48 13.46 3.03
C SER A 243 22.58 14.61 2.03
N VAL A 244 23.62 15.43 2.15
CA VAL A 244 23.93 16.46 1.15
C VAL A 244 23.93 15.76 -0.19
N GLN A 245 23.01 16.14 -1.09
CA GLN A 245 23.04 15.68 -2.47
C GLN A 245 24.36 16.17 -3.06
N LYS A 246 25.36 15.30 -3.08
CA LYS A 246 26.57 15.53 -3.85
C LYS A 246 26.18 15.58 -5.33
N GLU A 247 26.94 16.35 -6.09
CA GLU A 247 26.82 16.36 -7.54
C GLU A 247 26.91 14.91 -8.05
N VAL A 248 25.93 14.51 -8.85
CA VAL A 248 25.82 13.13 -9.32
C VAL A 248 26.87 12.92 -10.41
N VAL A 249 27.81 12.02 -10.14
CA VAL A 249 28.81 11.61 -11.13
C VAL A 249 28.28 10.36 -11.81
N HIS A 250 28.03 10.45 -13.11
CA HIS A 250 27.66 9.29 -13.92
C HIS A 250 28.84 8.80 -14.77
N LYS A 251 28.86 7.50 -15.07
CA LYS A 251 29.86 6.85 -15.94
C LYS A 251 29.15 5.94 -16.92
N LEU A 252 29.25 6.25 -18.21
CA LEU A 252 28.80 5.38 -19.29
C LEU A 252 29.87 4.31 -19.57
N VAL A 253 29.48 3.04 -19.57
CA VAL A 253 30.36 1.88 -19.70
C VAL A 253 29.99 1.12 -20.97
N GLU A 254 30.84 1.24 -22.00
CA GLU A 254 30.58 0.74 -23.36
C GLU A 254 31.51 -0.43 -23.77
N SER A 255 32.35 -0.92 -22.85
CA SER A 255 33.26 -2.04 -23.13
C SER A 255 33.25 -3.07 -22.00
N VAL A 256 33.52 -4.33 -22.35
CA VAL A 256 33.60 -5.46 -21.42
C VAL A 256 34.73 -5.25 -20.40
N GLU A 257 35.86 -4.70 -20.82
CA GLU A 257 37.02 -4.44 -19.97
C GLU A 257 36.72 -3.36 -18.93
N ALA A 258 36.10 -2.24 -19.37
CA ALA A 258 35.66 -1.18 -18.47
C ALA A 258 34.60 -1.70 -17.48
N CYS A 259 33.67 -2.53 -17.96
CA CYS A 259 32.68 -3.20 -17.13
C CYS A 259 33.32 -4.05 -16.04
N ALA A 260 34.23 -4.96 -16.42
CA ALA A 260 34.95 -5.82 -15.49
C ALA A 260 35.74 -5.02 -14.45
N GLN A 261 36.38 -3.91 -14.86
CA GLN A 261 37.11 -3.04 -13.94
C GLN A 261 36.19 -2.38 -12.91
N HIS A 262 35.07 -1.81 -13.35
CA HIS A 262 34.12 -1.17 -12.45
C HIS A 262 33.44 -2.18 -11.51
N VAL A 263 33.06 -3.35 -12.01
CA VAL A 263 32.53 -4.44 -11.20
C VAL A 263 33.54 -4.90 -10.15
N THR A 264 34.81 -5.06 -10.53
CA THR A 264 35.88 -5.44 -9.59
C THR A 264 36.03 -4.41 -8.47
N ASN A 265 36.01 -3.12 -8.82
CA ASN A 265 36.11 -2.03 -7.84
C ASN A 265 34.91 -2.00 -6.88
N LEU A 266 33.69 -2.17 -7.40
CA LEU A 266 32.48 -2.25 -6.57
C LEU A 266 32.55 -3.43 -5.61
N ARG A 267 32.87 -4.63 -6.11
CA ARG A 267 32.99 -5.85 -5.29
C ARG A 267 34.10 -5.78 -4.24
N GLY A 268 35.14 -4.96 -4.45
CA GLY A 268 36.17 -4.70 -3.44
C GLY A 268 35.64 -4.11 -2.13
N HIS A 269 34.39 -3.64 -2.09
CA HIS A 269 33.72 -3.14 -0.89
C HIS A 269 32.90 -4.20 -0.14
N VAL A 270 32.78 -5.42 -0.68
CA VAL A 270 32.07 -6.53 -0.01
C VAL A 270 32.87 -7.00 1.22
N GLY A 271 32.17 -7.28 2.31
CA GLY A 271 32.77 -7.77 3.56
C GLY A 271 33.44 -6.69 4.41
N GLN A 272 33.28 -5.41 4.08
CA GLN A 272 33.64 -4.29 4.96
C GLN A 272 32.63 -4.15 6.12
N ASP A 273 32.91 -3.25 7.07
CA ASP A 273 32.10 -3.05 8.28
C ASP A 273 30.61 -2.77 7.99
N THR A 274 30.32 -2.15 6.85
CA THR A 274 28.95 -1.90 6.38
C THR A 274 28.64 -2.73 5.14
N PRO A 275 27.44 -3.34 5.04
CA PRO A 275 27.01 -4.05 3.83
C PRO A 275 27.09 -3.17 2.59
N LEU A 276 27.47 -3.76 1.45
CA LEU A 276 27.44 -3.06 0.17
C LEU A 276 25.99 -2.95 -0.32
N VAL A 277 25.48 -1.72 -0.38
CA VAL A 277 24.14 -1.39 -0.87
C VAL A 277 24.27 -0.68 -2.21
N LEU A 278 23.57 -1.20 -3.22
CA LEU A 278 23.59 -0.70 -4.58
C LEU A 278 22.17 -0.65 -5.14
N THR A 279 21.83 0.43 -5.82
CA THR A 279 20.60 0.51 -6.61
C THR A 279 20.77 -0.18 -7.94
N PHE A 280 19.75 -0.89 -8.41
CA PHE A 280 19.70 -1.47 -9.75
C PHE A 280 18.48 -0.99 -10.52
N GLY A 281 18.75 -0.59 -11.77
CA GLY A 281 17.74 -0.31 -12.79
C GLY A 281 18.07 -1.07 -14.06
N CYS A 282 17.07 -1.23 -14.92
CA CYS A 282 17.21 -1.83 -16.24
C CYS A 282 16.32 -1.09 -17.23
N GLU A 283 16.83 -0.82 -18.43
CA GLU A 283 16.00 -0.35 -19.55
C GLU A 283 15.96 -1.41 -20.63
N ALA A 284 14.77 -1.61 -21.19
CA ALA A 284 14.53 -2.57 -22.24
C ALA A 284 13.69 -1.95 -23.36
N ALA A 285 13.88 -2.43 -24.59
CA ALA A 285 13.04 -2.03 -25.71
C ALA A 285 11.60 -2.55 -25.58
N GLU A 286 11.47 -3.72 -24.96
CA GLU A 286 10.24 -4.44 -24.68
C GLU A 286 10.38 -5.02 -23.27
N THR A 287 9.31 -5.02 -22.48
CA THR A 287 9.28 -5.55 -21.10
C THR A 287 8.96 -7.04 -21.09
N GLY A 288 9.15 -7.71 -19.95
CA GLY A 288 8.82 -9.13 -19.79
C GLY A 288 9.85 -10.10 -20.35
N LYS A 289 9.41 -11.36 -20.51
CA LYS A 289 10.26 -12.53 -20.84
C LYS A 289 10.97 -12.41 -22.18
N GLU A 290 10.25 -11.93 -23.18
CA GLU A 290 10.73 -11.70 -24.56
C GLU A 290 11.35 -10.31 -24.73
N GLY A 291 11.43 -9.54 -23.65
CA GLY A 291 12.04 -8.22 -23.66
C GLY A 291 13.49 -8.24 -24.16
N SER A 292 13.99 -7.10 -24.61
CA SER A 292 15.37 -6.94 -25.03
C SER A 292 16.04 -5.93 -24.11
N LEU A 293 16.81 -6.42 -23.13
CA LEU A 293 17.55 -5.53 -22.21
C LEU A 293 18.61 -4.75 -22.98
N THR A 294 18.66 -3.45 -22.75
CA THR A 294 19.52 -2.52 -23.49
C THR A 294 20.53 -1.82 -22.59
N LEU A 295 20.12 -1.47 -21.37
CA LEU A 295 20.95 -0.82 -20.36
C LEU A 295 20.74 -1.49 -19.01
N LEU A 296 21.80 -1.49 -18.19
CA LEU A 296 21.73 -1.78 -16.76
C LEU A 296 22.34 -0.60 -16.01
N GLN A 297 21.68 -0.12 -14.95
CA GLN A 297 22.21 0.94 -14.10
C GLN A 297 22.58 0.42 -12.72
N ILE A 298 23.72 0.89 -12.21
CA ILE A 298 24.12 0.69 -10.81
C ILE A 298 24.29 2.05 -10.15
N GLY A 299 23.46 2.35 -9.14
CA GLY A 299 23.63 3.50 -8.26
C GLY A 299 24.30 3.10 -6.96
N THR A 300 25.15 3.97 -6.40
CA THR A 300 25.84 3.73 -5.13
C THR A 300 25.31 4.67 -4.04
N MET A 301 25.52 4.32 -2.77
CA MET A 301 25.13 5.16 -1.63
C MET A 301 25.82 6.54 -1.59
N ASN A 302 26.92 6.73 -2.33
CA ASN A 302 27.69 7.98 -2.34
C ASN A 302 27.28 8.94 -3.49
N GLY A 303 26.35 8.54 -4.36
CA GLY A 303 25.88 9.33 -5.50
C GLY A 303 26.54 9.04 -6.85
N GLU A 304 27.42 8.04 -6.97
CA GLU A 304 27.92 7.58 -8.27
C GLU A 304 26.90 6.68 -8.98
N VAL A 305 26.71 6.88 -10.28
CA VAL A 305 25.87 6.05 -11.14
C VAL A 305 26.67 5.48 -12.32
N PHE A 306 26.62 4.18 -12.51
CA PHE A 306 27.21 3.49 -13.66
C PHE A 306 26.08 3.08 -14.62
N ILE A 307 26.24 3.39 -15.89
CA ILE A 307 25.31 3.03 -16.96
C ILE A 307 26.05 2.02 -17.85
N PHE A 308 25.69 0.76 -17.77
CA PHE A 308 26.27 -0.30 -18.57
C PHE A 308 25.46 -0.46 -19.85
N ASP A 309 26.07 -0.11 -20.98
CA ASP A 309 25.45 -0.23 -22.28
C ASP A 309 25.60 -1.65 -22.83
N LEU A 310 24.56 -2.46 -22.72
CA LEU A 310 24.58 -3.85 -23.16
C LEU A 310 24.70 -3.96 -24.69
N LEU A 311 24.21 -2.96 -25.42
CA LEU A 311 24.27 -2.90 -26.89
C LEU A 311 25.61 -2.42 -27.43
N ALA A 312 26.50 -1.89 -26.58
CA ALA A 312 27.86 -1.52 -26.98
C ALA A 312 28.75 -2.74 -27.29
N THR A 313 28.30 -3.94 -26.93
CA THR A 313 28.99 -5.21 -27.22
C THR A 313 28.25 -6.02 -28.28
N PRO A 314 28.95 -6.78 -29.15
CA PRO A 314 28.29 -7.64 -30.14
C PRO A 314 27.39 -8.71 -29.53
N LYS A 315 27.71 -9.14 -28.30
CA LYS A 315 26.96 -10.13 -27.52
C LYS A 315 26.71 -9.56 -26.13
N LYS A 316 25.46 -9.25 -25.82
CA LYS A 316 25.07 -8.66 -24.52
C LYS A 316 25.53 -9.50 -23.34
N GLU A 317 25.58 -10.83 -23.52
CA GLU A 317 26.03 -11.80 -22.51
C GLU A 317 27.47 -11.51 -22.04
N ASP A 318 28.31 -10.93 -22.89
CA ASP A 318 29.70 -10.64 -22.56
C ASP A 318 29.80 -9.60 -21.43
N MET A 319 28.89 -8.63 -21.35
CA MET A 319 28.81 -7.69 -20.21
C MET A 319 28.49 -8.40 -18.89
N PHE A 320 27.70 -9.48 -18.93
CA PHE A 320 27.34 -10.24 -17.73
C PHE A 320 28.40 -11.24 -17.30
N ILE A 321 29.01 -11.93 -18.26
CA ILE A 321 29.97 -13.00 -18.01
C ILE A 321 31.39 -12.43 -17.90
N ALA A 322 31.92 -11.86 -18.98
CA ALA A 322 33.29 -11.34 -19.01
C ALA A 322 33.40 -9.95 -18.34
N GLY A 323 32.35 -9.15 -18.41
CA GLY A 323 32.18 -7.89 -17.68
C GLY A 323 31.78 -8.10 -16.21
N ARG A 324 31.48 -9.35 -15.82
CA ARG A 324 31.26 -9.78 -14.43
C ARG A 324 29.99 -9.23 -13.75
N LEU A 325 29.07 -8.57 -14.46
CA LEU A 325 27.83 -8.07 -13.84
C LEU A 325 27.01 -9.18 -13.15
N LYS A 326 27.02 -10.41 -13.70
CA LYS A 326 26.36 -11.57 -13.08
C LYS A 326 26.86 -11.81 -11.66
N GLU A 327 28.16 -11.60 -11.40
CA GLU A 327 28.73 -11.79 -10.07
C GLU A 327 28.12 -10.86 -9.03
N ILE A 328 27.77 -9.61 -9.38
CA ILE A 328 27.12 -8.67 -8.45
C ILE A 328 25.64 -9.01 -8.28
N LEU A 329 24.95 -9.29 -9.39
CA LEU A 329 23.51 -9.55 -9.41
C LEU A 329 23.14 -10.79 -8.57
N GLU A 330 23.99 -11.82 -8.60
CA GLU A 330 23.78 -13.08 -7.87
C GLU A 330 24.47 -13.12 -6.50
N ASP A 331 25.25 -12.09 -6.13
CA ASP A 331 25.96 -12.04 -4.85
C ASP A 331 24.98 -11.89 -3.68
N LYS A 332 24.98 -12.83 -2.72
CA LYS A 332 24.11 -12.73 -1.55
C LYS A 332 24.55 -11.66 -0.55
N ASP A 333 25.81 -11.22 -0.60
CA ASP A 333 26.38 -10.26 0.34
C ASP A 333 26.23 -8.81 -0.14
N ILE A 334 25.68 -8.61 -1.35
CA ILE A 334 25.35 -7.30 -1.92
C ILE A 334 23.83 -7.10 -1.91
N ILE A 335 23.38 -6.00 -1.30
CA ILE A 335 21.97 -5.60 -1.27
C ILE A 335 21.63 -4.87 -2.57
N LYS A 336 20.68 -5.41 -3.33
CA LYS A 336 20.18 -4.81 -4.58
C LYS A 336 18.89 -4.05 -4.32
N VAL A 337 18.97 -2.73 -4.23
CA VAL A 337 17.80 -1.84 -4.08
C VAL A 337 17.15 -1.63 -5.43
N MET A 338 15.88 -2.03 -5.57
CA MET A 338 15.14 -1.94 -6.84
C MET A 338 13.73 -1.47 -6.59
N PHE A 339 13.15 -0.73 -7.53
CA PHE A 339 11.72 -0.48 -7.55
C PHE A 339 11.04 -1.56 -8.39
N ASP A 340 10.31 -2.46 -7.73
CA ASP A 340 9.59 -3.56 -8.38
C ASP A 340 10.49 -4.50 -9.20
N CYS A 341 11.07 -5.49 -8.51
CA CYS A 341 12.05 -6.41 -9.07
C CYS A 341 11.50 -7.41 -10.11
N ARG A 342 10.18 -7.47 -10.30
CA ARG A 342 9.55 -8.56 -11.07
C ARG A 342 9.92 -8.56 -12.55
N GLU A 343 9.80 -7.40 -13.19
CA GLU A 343 10.13 -7.22 -14.61
C GLU A 343 11.64 -7.37 -14.87
N PRO A 344 12.53 -6.69 -14.11
CA PRO A 344 13.97 -6.91 -14.23
C PRO A 344 14.39 -8.37 -14.00
N GLN A 345 13.83 -9.04 -12.99
CA GLN A 345 14.13 -10.46 -12.72
C GLN A 345 13.71 -11.36 -13.89
N ALA A 346 12.53 -11.15 -14.47
CA ALA A 346 12.09 -11.92 -15.63
C ALA A 346 13.06 -11.73 -16.81
N ALA A 347 13.35 -10.48 -17.15
CA ALA A 347 14.26 -10.16 -18.25
C ALA A 347 15.66 -10.77 -18.06
N LEU A 348 16.25 -10.61 -16.86
CA LEU A 348 17.56 -11.16 -16.51
C LEU A 348 17.59 -12.70 -16.54
N PHE A 349 16.51 -13.35 -16.11
CA PHE A 349 16.42 -14.81 -16.08
C PHE A 349 16.25 -15.41 -17.48
N PHE A 350 15.25 -14.96 -18.24
CA PHE A 350 14.93 -15.55 -19.53
C PHE A 350 15.96 -15.23 -20.61
N GLN A 351 16.57 -14.04 -20.58
CA GLN A 351 17.60 -13.67 -21.57
C GLN A 351 19.00 -14.21 -21.20
N PHE A 352 19.36 -14.24 -19.91
CA PHE A 352 20.74 -14.45 -19.48
C PHE A 352 20.93 -15.52 -18.40
N GLY A 353 19.86 -16.17 -17.93
CA GLY A 353 19.92 -17.17 -16.86
C GLY A 353 20.41 -16.60 -15.53
N ILE A 354 20.13 -15.32 -15.26
CA ILE A 354 20.57 -14.61 -14.04
C ILE A 354 19.47 -14.62 -12.99
N VAL A 355 19.83 -14.99 -11.76
CA VAL A 355 18.92 -15.03 -10.61
C VAL A 355 19.35 -14.01 -9.57
N LEU A 356 18.58 -12.92 -9.43
CA LEU A 356 18.86 -11.91 -8.40
C LEU A 356 18.80 -12.53 -7.01
N ARG A 357 19.73 -12.13 -6.14
CA ARG A 357 19.79 -12.53 -4.72
C ARG A 357 19.75 -11.31 -3.81
N ASN A 358 19.32 -11.41 -2.55
CA ASN A 358 19.39 -10.29 -1.59
C ASN A 358 18.85 -8.95 -2.13
N VAL A 359 17.65 -8.98 -2.70
CA VAL A 359 16.96 -7.80 -3.24
C VAL A 359 16.24 -7.07 -2.11
N PHE A 360 16.42 -5.75 -2.04
CA PHE A 360 15.57 -4.85 -1.29
C PHE A 360 14.59 -4.18 -2.26
N ASP A 361 13.38 -4.73 -2.37
CA ASP A 361 12.35 -4.17 -3.22
C ASP A 361 11.63 -2.99 -2.53
N ILE A 362 11.70 -1.79 -3.11
CA ILE A 362 11.08 -0.57 -2.59
C ILE A 362 9.55 -0.69 -2.50
N SER A 363 8.90 -1.28 -3.52
CA SER A 363 7.46 -1.49 -3.56
C SER A 363 7.03 -2.55 -2.54
N GLY A 364 7.82 -3.60 -2.38
CA GLY A 364 7.64 -4.64 -1.36
C GLY A 364 7.82 -4.11 0.06
N ALA A 365 8.81 -3.24 0.27
CA ALA A 365 9.07 -2.58 1.55
C ALA A 365 7.90 -1.68 1.93
N TYR A 366 7.44 -0.83 1.01
CA TYR A 366 6.26 0.02 1.22
C TYR A 366 5.02 -0.81 1.55
N ALA A 367 4.72 -1.86 0.77
CA ALA A 367 3.57 -2.72 1.00
C ALA A 367 3.66 -3.44 2.37
N THR A 368 4.86 -3.82 2.79
CA THR A 368 5.05 -4.42 4.12
C THR A 368 4.80 -3.41 5.23
N ILE A 369 5.29 -2.17 5.11
CA ILE A 369 5.04 -1.10 6.09
C ILE A 369 3.54 -0.74 6.12
N TRP A 370 2.87 -0.76 4.97
CA TRP A 370 1.43 -0.59 4.85
C TRP A 370 0.65 -1.66 5.62
N ASP A 371 1.03 -2.93 5.44
CA ASP A 371 0.43 -4.06 6.16
C ASP A 371 0.74 -3.95 7.66
N GLN A 372 2.00 -3.71 8.03
CA GLN A 372 2.46 -3.48 9.40
C GLN A 372 1.68 -2.37 10.11
N CYS A 373 1.35 -1.29 9.42
CA CYS A 373 0.62 -0.18 10.00
C CYS A 373 -0.88 -0.43 10.10
N ASN A 374 -1.41 -1.50 9.51
CA ASN A 374 -2.85 -1.73 9.39
C ASN A 374 -3.55 -0.52 8.74
N VAL A 375 -3.32 -0.28 7.45
CA VAL A 375 -3.91 0.85 6.69
C VAL A 375 -5.18 0.43 5.91
N MET A 376 -6.23 1.27 5.93
CA MET A 376 -7.59 1.04 5.39
C MET A 376 -7.68 1.47 3.92
N ALA A 377 -6.94 0.83 3.02
CA ALA A 377 -7.10 1.09 1.58
C ALA A 377 -6.70 -0.10 0.72
N GLY A 378 -7.24 -1.29 1.03
CA GLY A 378 -6.98 -2.51 0.26
C GLY A 378 -5.48 -2.81 0.09
N PRO A 379 -5.12 -3.74 -0.82
CA PRO A 379 -3.75 -3.83 -1.29
C PRO A 379 -3.44 -2.56 -2.09
N TYR A 380 -2.46 -1.79 -1.63
CA TYR A 380 -2.01 -0.59 -2.33
C TYR A 380 -0.51 -0.69 -2.59
N ARG A 381 -0.14 -0.50 -3.86
CA ARG A 381 1.24 -0.34 -4.29
C ARG A 381 1.38 1.08 -4.83
N PRO A 382 2.29 1.89 -4.28
CA PRO A 382 2.50 3.22 -4.78
C PRO A 382 3.15 3.11 -6.16
N ILE A 383 2.76 3.99 -7.06
CA ILE A 383 3.59 4.25 -8.23
C ILE A 383 4.85 5.03 -7.79
N SER A 384 5.93 4.91 -8.56
CA SER A 384 7.24 5.50 -8.24
C SER A 384 7.13 6.99 -7.89
N PHE A 385 6.35 7.75 -8.66
CA PHE A 385 6.16 9.18 -8.47
C PHE A 385 5.52 9.56 -7.12
N GLU A 386 4.37 8.96 -6.80
CA GLU A 386 3.67 9.20 -5.52
C GLU A 386 4.56 8.88 -4.31
N LEU A 387 5.40 7.84 -4.45
CA LEU A 387 6.34 7.48 -3.41
C LEU A 387 7.44 8.53 -3.24
N LEU A 388 8.07 8.97 -4.33
CA LEU A 388 9.12 10.00 -4.27
C LEU A 388 8.59 11.31 -3.67
N GLU A 389 7.40 11.74 -4.07
CA GLU A 389 6.72 12.91 -3.48
C GLU A 389 6.48 12.74 -1.98
N THR A 390 6.06 11.54 -1.55
CA THR A 390 5.83 11.24 -0.13
C THR A 390 7.11 11.36 0.71
N PHE A 391 8.28 11.12 0.13
CA PHE A 391 9.57 11.26 0.83
C PHE A 391 10.24 12.63 0.63
N GLY A 392 9.56 13.57 -0.05
CA GLY A 392 10.10 14.88 -0.38
C GLY A 392 11.38 14.77 -1.22
N LEU A 393 11.42 13.79 -2.12
CA LEU A 393 12.48 13.59 -3.09
C LEU A 393 12.03 14.24 -4.39
N GLU A 394 12.87 15.10 -4.96
CA GLU A 394 12.59 15.71 -6.26
C GLU A 394 12.58 14.63 -7.35
N ALA A 395 11.39 14.27 -7.83
CA ALA A 395 11.25 14.02 -9.25
C ALA A 395 11.46 15.38 -9.94
N HIS A 396 12.48 15.51 -10.79
CA HIS A 396 12.74 16.78 -11.49
C HIS A 396 11.52 17.26 -12.27
N HIS A 397 11.50 18.56 -12.60
CA HIS A 397 10.51 19.49 -13.20
C HIS A 397 9.43 19.00 -14.20
N LYS A 398 9.34 17.70 -14.49
CA LYS A 398 8.33 17.07 -15.33
C LYS A 398 7.18 16.55 -14.45
N THR A 399 5.96 16.99 -14.72
CA THR A 399 4.73 16.42 -14.13
C THR A 399 4.63 14.91 -14.42
N GLU A 400 3.79 14.19 -13.70
CA GLU A 400 3.47 12.79 -14.00
C GLU A 400 3.10 12.59 -15.48
N GLU A 401 2.29 13.50 -16.04
CA GLU A 401 1.94 13.51 -17.46
C GLU A 401 3.15 13.63 -18.37
N GLN A 402 4.13 14.48 -18.04
CA GLN A 402 5.34 14.64 -18.85
C GLN A 402 6.26 13.42 -18.78
N ARG A 403 6.36 12.75 -17.63
CA ARG A 403 7.10 11.49 -17.51
C ARG A 403 6.41 10.36 -18.26
N GLU A 404 5.09 10.29 -18.18
CA GLU A 404 4.31 9.27 -18.90
C GLU A 404 4.36 9.49 -20.41
N MET A 405 4.26 10.73 -20.89
CA MET A 405 4.48 11.05 -22.30
C MET A 405 5.89 10.65 -22.76
N PHE A 406 6.91 10.97 -21.98
CA PHE A 406 8.28 10.57 -22.30
C PHE A 406 8.45 9.05 -22.30
N ARG A 407 7.89 8.33 -21.32
CA ARG A 407 7.91 6.87 -21.25
C ARG A 407 7.19 6.24 -22.44
N LYS A 408 6.05 6.79 -22.82
CA LYS A 408 5.30 6.37 -24.00
C LYS A 408 6.12 6.58 -25.27
N GLU A 409 6.73 7.76 -25.43
CA GLU A 409 7.61 8.05 -26.55
C GLU A 409 8.83 7.12 -26.59
N MET A 410 9.42 6.81 -25.44
CA MET A 410 10.53 5.85 -25.30
C MET A 410 10.15 4.47 -25.80
N ASN A 411 8.97 3.98 -25.40
CA ASN A 411 8.48 2.67 -25.81
C ASN A 411 8.10 2.65 -27.31
N GLU A 412 7.32 3.64 -27.77
CA GLU A 412 6.86 3.71 -29.17
C GLU A 412 8.01 3.85 -30.16
N ASN A 413 9.05 4.62 -29.81
CA ASN A 413 10.19 4.86 -30.67
C ASN A 413 11.40 3.96 -30.37
N ARG A 414 11.25 2.99 -29.46
CA ARG A 414 12.32 2.09 -28.99
C ARG A 414 13.60 2.86 -28.67
N LEU A 415 13.48 3.97 -27.94
CA LEU A 415 14.56 4.95 -27.79
C LEU A 415 15.84 4.32 -27.24
N PHE A 416 15.72 3.41 -26.26
CA PHE A 416 16.87 2.73 -25.67
C PHE A 416 17.57 1.68 -26.56
N GLU A 417 17.10 1.46 -27.79
CA GLU A 417 17.88 0.71 -28.80
C GLU A 417 18.76 1.60 -29.67
N LYS A 418 18.49 2.91 -29.69
CA LYS A 418 19.23 3.86 -30.53
C LYS A 418 20.57 4.17 -29.88
N ARG A 419 21.62 4.23 -30.69
CA ARG A 419 22.97 4.63 -30.29
C ARG A 419 23.51 5.72 -31.21
N PRO A 420 24.33 6.65 -30.69
CA PRO A 420 24.71 6.81 -29.28
C PRO A 420 23.51 7.23 -28.40
N LEU A 421 23.59 6.99 -27.09
CA LEU A 421 22.60 7.49 -26.14
C LEU A 421 22.60 9.02 -26.15
N THR A 422 21.43 9.64 -26.11
CA THR A 422 21.34 11.11 -25.99
C THR A 422 21.53 11.54 -24.54
N GLU A 423 21.89 12.81 -24.32
CA GLU A 423 22.01 13.38 -22.97
C GLU A 423 20.70 13.21 -22.17
N GLU A 424 19.54 13.43 -22.80
CA GLU A 424 18.24 13.25 -22.14
C GLU A 424 17.99 11.80 -21.70
N MET A 425 18.45 10.81 -22.48
CA MET A 425 18.36 9.40 -22.09
C MET A 425 19.28 9.08 -20.92
N ILE A 426 20.51 9.62 -20.94
CA ILE A 426 21.49 9.46 -19.85
C ILE A 426 20.95 10.09 -18.56
N GLU A 427 20.46 11.32 -18.64
CA GLU A 427 19.84 12.01 -17.51
C GLU A 427 18.67 11.19 -16.95
N TYR A 428 17.76 10.71 -17.80
CA TYR A 428 16.63 9.88 -17.36
C TYR A 428 17.08 8.67 -16.52
N VAL A 429 18.02 7.86 -17.04
CA VAL A 429 18.44 6.63 -16.34
C VAL A 429 19.27 6.91 -15.08
N VAL A 430 20.03 8.01 -15.07
CA VAL A 430 20.76 8.47 -13.87
C VAL A 430 19.79 8.89 -12.78
N HIS A 431 18.71 9.58 -13.15
CA HIS A 431 17.68 9.99 -12.21
C HIS A 431 16.90 8.83 -11.62
N ASP A 432 16.55 7.82 -12.44
CA ASP A 432 15.86 6.64 -11.93
C ASP A 432 16.76 5.80 -11.02
N ALA A 433 18.06 5.68 -11.31
CA ALA A 433 19.00 4.96 -10.44
C ALA A 433 19.29 5.68 -9.11
N LYS A 434 19.30 7.02 -9.08
CA LYS A 434 19.65 7.77 -7.86
C LYS A 434 18.49 7.91 -6.86
N CYS A 435 17.24 7.80 -7.31
CA CYS A 435 16.12 8.15 -6.45
C CYS A 435 15.83 7.11 -5.34
N TRP A 436 16.38 5.90 -5.47
CA TRP A 436 16.17 4.80 -4.52
C TRP A 436 17.15 4.79 -3.33
N VAL A 437 18.32 5.40 -3.45
CA VAL A 437 19.37 5.45 -2.41
C VAL A 437 19.97 6.86 -2.28
N PRO A 438 20.55 7.23 -1.11
CA PRO A 438 20.49 6.50 0.15
C PRO A 438 19.15 6.69 0.88
N LYS A 439 18.55 7.88 0.75
CA LYS A 439 17.46 8.35 1.63
C LYS A 439 16.22 7.46 1.63
N LEU A 440 15.73 7.01 0.46
CA LEU A 440 14.51 6.20 0.40
C LEU A 440 14.75 4.80 0.99
N TYR A 441 15.80 4.13 0.54
CA TYR A 441 16.24 2.84 1.08
C TYR A 441 16.40 2.89 2.61
N GLU A 442 17.18 3.83 3.14
CA GLU A 442 17.42 3.95 4.59
C GLU A 442 16.14 4.20 5.37
N SER A 443 15.27 5.07 4.85
CA SER A 443 14.01 5.40 5.50
C SER A 443 13.04 4.20 5.50
N LEU A 444 12.91 3.48 4.39
CA LEU A 444 12.04 2.29 4.35
C LEU A 444 12.64 1.13 5.15
N ASN A 445 13.95 0.88 5.04
CA ASN A 445 14.63 -0.19 5.76
C ASN A 445 14.54 -0.01 7.28
N SER A 446 14.63 1.24 7.77
CA SER A 446 14.46 1.55 9.20
C SER A 446 13.01 1.51 9.69
N LEU A 447 12.03 1.62 8.79
CA LEU A 447 10.60 1.56 9.12
C LEU A 447 10.02 0.15 9.12
N ILE A 448 10.68 -0.82 8.50
CA ILE A 448 10.28 -2.22 8.60
C ILE A 448 10.66 -2.72 9.99
N SER A 449 9.65 -3.04 10.80
CA SER A 449 9.86 -3.63 12.13
C SER A 449 10.60 -4.97 11.99
N PRO A 450 11.51 -5.30 12.93
CA PRO A 450 12.09 -6.64 13.02
C PRO A 450 11.06 -7.78 12.97
N LEU A 451 9.86 -7.57 13.54
CA LEU A 451 8.75 -8.53 13.53
C LEU A 451 8.21 -8.79 12.10
N TRP A 452 8.26 -7.79 11.23
CA TRP A 452 7.74 -7.82 9.86
C TRP A 452 8.82 -8.08 8.80
N ARG A 453 10.10 -8.06 9.18
CA ARG A 453 11.24 -8.34 8.28
C ARG A 453 11.10 -9.68 7.54
N PRO A 454 10.71 -10.79 8.19
CA PRO A 454 10.56 -12.08 7.50
C PRO A 454 9.42 -12.10 6.49
N GLU A 455 8.30 -11.41 6.74
CA GLU A 455 7.21 -11.23 5.76
C GLU A 455 7.69 -10.43 4.55
N PHE A 456 8.46 -9.34 4.77
CA PHE A 456 9.08 -8.60 3.68
C PHE A 456 9.98 -9.49 2.83
N GLN A 457 10.88 -10.25 3.45
CA GLN A 457 11.82 -11.12 2.75
C GLN A 457 11.10 -12.22 1.97
N GLN A 458 10.11 -12.89 2.58
CA GLN A 458 9.32 -13.91 1.91
C GLN A 458 8.55 -13.33 0.71
N LYS A 459 7.96 -12.15 0.86
CA LYS A 459 7.24 -11.46 -0.22
C LYS A 459 8.15 -11.19 -1.42
N VAL A 460 9.37 -10.70 -1.17
CA VAL A 460 10.34 -10.42 -2.23
C VAL A 460 10.84 -11.71 -2.89
N GLU A 461 11.18 -12.75 -2.12
CA GLU A 461 11.62 -14.02 -2.70
C GLU A 461 10.51 -14.66 -3.55
N MET A 462 9.27 -14.63 -3.09
CA MET A 462 8.10 -15.10 -3.86
C MET A 462 7.96 -14.33 -5.18
N TRP A 463 8.14 -13.01 -5.20
CA TRP A 463 8.14 -12.24 -6.45
C TRP A 463 9.28 -12.62 -7.38
N LEU A 464 10.48 -12.86 -6.84
CA LEU A 464 11.62 -13.31 -7.64
C LEU A 464 11.40 -14.72 -8.20
N GLU A 465 10.75 -15.61 -7.45
CA GLU A 465 10.36 -16.96 -7.88
C GLU A 465 9.29 -16.92 -8.97
N GLU A 466 8.19 -16.21 -8.73
CA GLU A 466 7.08 -16.04 -9.67
C GLU A 466 7.57 -15.46 -11.01
N SER A 467 8.47 -14.47 -10.97
CA SER A 467 9.08 -13.85 -12.16
C SER A 467 9.93 -14.80 -13.01
N ARG A 468 10.31 -15.97 -12.49
CA ARG A 468 11.04 -17.01 -13.23
C ARG A 468 10.12 -18.10 -13.77
N SER A 469 8.83 -18.06 -13.43
CA SER A 469 7.86 -19.04 -13.92
C SER A 469 7.45 -18.76 -15.37
N GLU A 470 7.41 -19.81 -16.19
CA GLU A 470 6.89 -19.76 -17.56
C GLU A 470 5.39 -19.38 -17.59
N ASP A 471 4.68 -19.52 -16.48
CA ASP A 471 3.22 -19.36 -16.37
C ASP A 471 2.71 -17.92 -16.17
N LEU A 472 3.59 -16.92 -16.00
CA LEU A 472 3.18 -15.51 -16.14
C LEU A 472 2.83 -15.22 -17.60
N GLN A 473 1.57 -15.49 -17.97
CA GLN A 473 0.90 -14.99 -19.17
C GLN A 473 -0.06 -13.86 -18.76
N GLU A 474 0.10 -12.73 -19.46
CA GLU A 474 -0.76 -11.53 -19.52
C GLU A 474 -0.76 -10.55 -18.33
#